data_AF-A0A529HU12-F1
#
_entry.id   AF-A0A529HU12-F1
#
_cell.length_a   1.000
_cell.length_b   1.000
_cell.length_c   1.000
_cell.angle_alpha   90.00
_cell.angle_beta   90.00
_cell.angle_gamma   90.00
#
_symmetry.space_group_name_H-M   'P 1'
#
loop_
_entity.id
_entity.type
_entity.pdbx_description
1 polymer ?
#
loop_
_entity_poly.entity_id
_entity_poly.type
_entity_poly.pdbx_seq_one_letter_code
_entity_poly.pdbx_strand_id
1 'polypeptide(L)'
;AANSAVCFVLGITSIDPGRNDLLFERFVSEERREPPDIDVDFEHERREIVMQWVFDTYGRDHAALCSTVVRYRTKGAIRDVGKALGLPEDLIRTLSGQVWGWSEEGVAERHVAELNFNLSDRRLRLALDLARQLMGAPRHLSQHPGGFVLTHDRLDDLVPIEPAAMIDRQVIEWDKDDIDALRFMKVDVLALGMLTCMKRGLDLLAEHKGVNLDLATIPAEDPRTYAMIRKADTLGTFQIESRAQMSMLPRLKPRTYYDLVVQVAIVRPGPIQGDMVHPYLRRREGLEPVHYPKPELEKVLGKTLGVPLFQEQAMRVAIECAGFTPGEADLLRKSMATFKHTGGVSSFRTKLIEGMVAN
;
A
#
# COMPACT_ATOMS: atom_id res chain seq x y z
N ALA A 1 -6.46 9.65 -8.16
CA ALA A 1 -6.05 10.91 -8.80
C ALA A 1 -5.32 10.72 -10.14
N ALA A 2 -4.32 9.84 -10.25
CA ALA A 2 -3.43 9.74 -11.42
C ALA A 2 -4.07 9.48 -12.81
N ASN A 3 -5.31 8.99 -12.87
CA ASN A 3 -6.05 8.76 -14.12
C ASN A 3 -6.96 9.94 -14.51
N SER A 4 -6.97 11.02 -13.71
CA SER A 4 -7.85 12.17 -13.91
C SER A 4 -7.16 13.26 -14.74
N ALA A 5 -7.71 13.57 -15.91
CA ALA A 5 -7.27 14.70 -16.71
C ALA A 5 -7.39 16.02 -15.95
N VAL A 6 -8.41 16.16 -15.09
CA VAL A 6 -8.59 17.33 -14.23
C VAL A 6 -7.44 17.46 -13.24
N CYS A 7 -7.05 16.37 -12.56
CA CYS A 7 -5.92 16.40 -11.64
C CYS A 7 -4.60 16.71 -12.35
N PHE A 8 -4.41 16.22 -13.57
CA PHE A 8 -3.23 16.51 -14.38
C PHE A 8 -3.17 18.00 -14.79
N VAL A 9 -4.26 18.55 -15.32
CA VAL A 9 -4.32 19.96 -15.76
C VAL A 9 -4.18 20.93 -14.57
N LEU A 10 -4.73 20.56 -13.41
CA LEU A 10 -4.56 21.34 -12.17
C LEU A 10 -3.17 21.19 -11.52
N GLY A 11 -2.30 20.34 -12.07
CA GLY A 11 -0.96 20.10 -11.52
C GLY A 11 -0.92 19.27 -10.24
N ILE A 12 -2.03 18.64 -9.86
CA ILE A 12 -2.11 17.72 -8.70
C ILE A 12 -1.32 16.43 -9.00
N THR A 13 -1.29 16.00 -10.27
CA THR A 13 -0.54 14.82 -10.69
C THR A 13 0.34 15.14 -11.89
N SER A 14 1.58 14.64 -11.91
CA SER A 14 2.49 14.82 -13.06
C SER A 14 2.36 13.73 -14.14
N ILE A 15 1.42 12.79 -13.98
CA ILE A 15 1.23 11.67 -14.92
C ILE A 15 0.15 12.03 -15.93
N ASP A 16 0.51 12.00 -17.21
CA ASP A 16 -0.44 12.16 -18.32
C ASP A 16 -1.38 10.94 -18.38
N PRO A 17 -2.69 11.10 -18.16
CA PRO A 17 -3.64 10.00 -18.18
C PRO A 17 -3.76 9.37 -19.59
N GLY A 18 -3.46 10.10 -20.66
CA GLY A 18 -3.50 9.56 -22.03
C GLY A 18 -2.44 8.50 -22.31
N ARG A 19 -1.39 8.42 -21.49
CA ARG A 19 -0.33 7.40 -21.60
C ARG A 19 -0.71 6.06 -20.98
N ASN A 20 -1.73 6.04 -20.12
CA ASN A 20 -2.12 4.86 -19.35
C ASN A 20 -3.58 4.49 -19.63
N ASP A 21 -3.81 3.20 -19.91
CA ASP A 21 -5.14 2.65 -20.18
C ASP A 21 -5.79 2.16 -18.87
N LEU A 22 -5.81 3.05 -17.87
CA LEU A 22 -6.32 2.78 -16.54
C LEU A 22 -7.72 3.37 -16.39
N LEU A 23 -8.60 2.66 -15.70
CA LEU A 23 -10.00 3.06 -15.52
C LEU A 23 -10.10 4.36 -14.70
N PHE A 24 -10.76 5.39 -15.25
CA PHE A 24 -11.07 6.62 -14.52
C PHE A 24 -12.09 6.36 -13.41
N GLU A 25 -12.99 5.41 -13.65
CA GLU A 25 -14.03 4.95 -12.72
C GLU A 25 -13.44 4.41 -11.42
N ARG A 26 -12.13 4.11 -11.36
CA ARG A 26 -11.44 3.78 -10.11
C ARG A 26 -11.26 4.99 -9.20
N PHE A 27 -11.11 6.18 -9.77
CA PHE A 27 -10.91 7.41 -9.00
C PHE A 27 -12.24 8.03 -8.57
N VAL A 28 -13.17 8.22 -9.50
CA VAL A 28 -14.52 8.74 -9.22
C VAL A 28 -15.54 7.84 -9.90
N SER A 29 -16.59 7.45 -9.19
CA SER A 29 -17.69 6.66 -9.73
C SER A 29 -19.01 7.22 -9.22
N GLU A 30 -19.94 7.47 -10.14
CA GLU A 30 -21.30 7.94 -9.80
C GLU A 30 -22.06 6.92 -8.93
N GLU A 31 -21.79 5.62 -9.11
CA GLU A 31 -22.45 4.55 -8.37
C GLU A 31 -21.95 4.45 -6.92
N ARG A 32 -20.70 4.83 -6.63
CA ARG A 32 -20.11 4.69 -5.30
C ARG A 32 -20.66 5.69 -4.29
N ARG A 33 -21.06 6.89 -4.72
CA ARG A 33 -21.42 8.02 -3.83
C ARG A 33 -20.41 8.24 -2.68
N GLU A 34 -19.14 7.91 -2.93
CA GLU A 34 -18.01 8.11 -2.01
C GLU A 34 -17.20 9.30 -2.54
N PRO A 35 -16.73 10.22 -1.68
CA PRO A 35 -15.86 11.30 -2.12
C PRO A 35 -14.54 10.75 -2.69
N PRO A 36 -13.94 11.40 -3.70
CA PRO A 36 -12.63 11.01 -4.21
C PRO A 36 -11.55 11.23 -3.16
N ASP A 37 -10.67 10.23 -3.00
CA ASP A 37 -9.48 10.33 -2.14
C ASP A 37 -8.28 10.81 -2.97
N ILE A 38 -7.68 11.93 -2.57
CA ILE A 38 -6.51 12.52 -3.23
C ILE A 38 -5.40 12.65 -2.19
N ASP A 39 -4.49 11.68 -2.21
CA ASP A 39 -3.26 11.72 -1.43
C ASP A 39 -2.23 12.60 -2.15
N VAL A 40 -1.52 13.44 -1.39
CA VAL A 40 -0.49 14.33 -1.93
C VAL A 40 0.86 13.96 -1.34
N ASP A 41 1.77 13.55 -2.23
CA ASP A 41 3.14 13.22 -1.91
C ASP A 41 4.08 14.41 -2.14
N PHE A 42 4.98 14.68 -1.20
CA PHE A 42 5.97 15.75 -1.33
C PHE A 42 7.32 15.38 -0.67
N GLU A 43 8.31 16.26 -0.82
CA GLU A 43 9.66 16.08 -0.28
C GLU A 43 9.65 15.90 1.24
N HIS A 44 10.31 14.85 1.74
CA HIS A 44 10.40 14.58 3.18
C HIS A 44 10.93 15.78 4.00
N GLU A 45 11.88 16.52 3.45
CA GLU A 45 12.52 17.64 4.14
C GLU A 45 11.61 18.87 4.27
N ARG A 46 10.53 18.93 3.47
CA ARG A 46 9.53 20.00 3.54
C ARG A 46 8.32 19.66 4.40
N ARG A 47 8.31 18.50 5.05
CA ARG A 47 7.17 18.01 5.84
C ARG A 47 6.66 19.02 6.84
N GLU A 48 7.54 19.60 7.65
CA GLU A 48 7.11 20.57 8.65
C GLU A 48 6.50 21.81 7.99
N ILE A 49 7.10 22.30 6.91
CA ILE A 49 6.62 23.47 6.17
C ILE A 49 5.19 23.22 5.66
N VAL A 50 4.94 22.06 5.05
CA VAL A 50 3.62 21.71 4.52
C VAL A 50 2.60 21.53 5.65
N MET A 51 2.98 20.86 6.74
CA MET A 51 2.08 20.66 7.88
C MET A 51 1.68 21.99 8.54
N GLN A 52 2.63 22.90 8.77
CA GLN A 52 2.34 24.22 9.30
C GLN A 52 1.50 25.05 8.33
N TRP A 53 1.77 24.96 7.02
CA TRP A 53 0.92 25.60 6.02
C TRP A 53 -0.54 25.12 6.08
N VAL A 54 -0.79 23.83 6.32
CA VAL A 54 -2.16 23.31 6.51
C VAL A 54 -2.80 23.95 7.74
N PHE A 55 -2.12 23.99 8.89
CA PHE A 55 -2.65 24.63 10.09
C PHE A 55 -2.92 26.12 9.89
N ASP A 56 -2.01 26.84 9.23
CA ASP A 56 -2.12 28.29 9.00
C ASP A 56 -3.21 28.63 7.97
N THR A 57 -3.42 27.75 6.99
CA THR A 57 -4.40 27.96 5.90
C THR A 57 -5.82 27.64 6.35
N TYR A 58 -6.02 26.53 7.08
CA TYR A 58 -7.35 26.05 7.45
C TYR A 58 -7.75 26.44 8.88
N GLY A 59 -6.80 26.86 9.71
CA GLY A 59 -7.04 27.19 11.12
C GLY A 59 -6.77 26.00 12.04
N ARG A 60 -6.17 26.28 13.21
CA ARG A 60 -5.85 25.25 14.21
C ARG A 60 -7.08 24.70 14.92
N ASP A 61 -8.17 25.42 14.93
CA ASP A 61 -9.48 24.99 15.42
C ASP A 61 -10.25 24.13 14.41
N HIS A 62 -9.76 23.97 13.18
CA HIS A 62 -10.41 23.22 12.09
C HIS A 62 -9.58 22.08 11.51
N ALA A 63 -8.29 22.00 11.86
CA ALA A 63 -7.36 21.03 11.31
C ALA A 63 -6.55 20.36 12.40
N ALA A 64 -6.49 19.03 12.42
CA ALA A 64 -5.64 18.28 13.34
C ALA A 64 -5.12 16.99 12.70
N LEU A 65 -4.07 16.42 13.27
CA LEU A 65 -3.62 15.08 12.91
C LEU A 65 -4.55 14.03 13.51
N CYS A 66 -4.79 12.95 12.79
CA CYS A 66 -5.42 11.77 13.36
C CYS A 66 -4.45 11.03 14.28
N SER A 67 -5.00 10.32 15.25
CA SER A 67 -4.23 9.38 16.05
C SER A 67 -3.98 8.07 15.29
N THR A 68 -3.03 7.30 15.80
CA THR A 68 -2.80 5.90 15.47
C THR A 68 -2.87 5.10 16.76
N VAL A 69 -3.87 4.24 16.88
CA VAL A 69 -4.00 3.36 18.03
C VAL A 69 -2.97 2.23 17.94
N VAL A 70 -1.89 2.34 18.72
CA VAL A 70 -0.88 1.29 18.77
C VAL A 70 -1.40 0.16 19.64
N ARG A 71 -1.64 -1.00 19.03
CA ARG A 71 -2.10 -2.21 19.70
C ARG A 71 -0.96 -3.18 19.99
N TYR A 72 -1.12 -3.98 21.03
CA TYR A 72 -0.17 -5.04 21.34
C TYR A 72 -0.09 -6.05 20.20
N ARG A 73 1.13 -6.22 19.68
CA ARG A 73 1.54 -7.32 18.81
C ARG A 73 2.45 -8.26 19.59
N THR A 74 2.66 -9.46 19.07
CA THR A 74 3.33 -10.57 19.77
C THR A 74 4.62 -10.17 20.47
N LYS A 75 5.52 -9.44 19.78
CA LYS A 75 6.80 -8.99 20.36
C LYS A 75 6.62 -7.99 21.51
N GLY A 76 5.67 -7.06 21.37
CA GLY A 76 5.40 -6.06 22.40
C GLY A 76 4.73 -6.67 23.64
N ALA A 77 3.77 -7.56 23.42
CA ALA A 77 3.06 -8.25 24.50
C ALA A 77 4.02 -9.09 25.35
N ILE A 78 4.87 -9.91 24.72
CA ILE A 78 5.90 -10.72 25.42
C ILE A 78 6.85 -9.83 26.22
N ARG A 79 7.25 -8.69 25.65
CA ARG A 79 8.20 -7.79 26.31
C ARG A 79 7.62 -7.16 27.56
N ASP A 80 6.43 -6.58 27.47
CA ASP A 80 5.83 -5.84 28.57
C ASP A 80 5.33 -6.80 29.68
N VAL A 81 4.73 -7.94 29.31
CA VAL A 81 4.33 -8.99 30.28
C VAL A 81 5.55 -9.67 30.91
N GLY A 82 6.56 -10.01 30.11
CA GLY A 82 7.78 -10.63 30.61
C GLY A 82 8.49 -9.76 31.64
N LYS A 83 8.57 -8.44 31.39
CA LYS A 83 9.08 -7.46 32.35
C LYS A 83 8.23 -7.42 33.62
N ALA A 84 6.90 -7.35 33.49
CA ALA A 84 5.99 -7.30 34.64
C ALA A 84 6.08 -8.54 35.54
N LEU A 85 6.33 -9.72 34.95
CA LEU A 85 6.50 -10.98 35.69
C LEU A 85 7.94 -11.23 36.18
N GLY A 86 8.86 -10.30 35.91
CA GLY A 86 10.26 -10.40 36.35
C GLY A 86 11.09 -11.44 35.60
N LEU A 87 10.77 -11.70 34.33
CA LEU A 87 11.63 -12.54 33.48
C LEU A 87 12.95 -11.80 33.17
N PRO A 88 14.09 -12.51 33.11
CA PRO A 88 15.36 -11.91 32.70
C PRO A 88 15.28 -11.30 31.30
N GLU A 89 15.96 -10.16 31.08
CA GLU A 89 15.91 -9.47 29.78
C GLU A 89 16.42 -10.33 28.62
N ASP A 90 17.42 -11.17 28.85
CA ASP A 90 17.93 -12.11 27.85
C ASP A 90 16.88 -13.14 27.41
N LEU A 91 16.05 -13.60 28.35
CA LEU A 91 14.95 -14.51 28.07
C LEU A 91 13.88 -13.80 27.23
N ILE A 92 13.52 -12.57 27.61
CA ILE A 92 12.55 -11.75 26.87
C ILE A 92 13.03 -11.46 25.45
N ARG A 93 14.31 -11.12 25.29
CA ARG A 93 14.93 -10.87 23.98
C ARG A 93 14.92 -12.12 23.12
N THR A 94 15.24 -13.28 23.70
CA THR A 94 15.22 -14.57 22.99
C THR A 94 13.79 -14.91 22.55
N LEU A 95 12.80 -14.82 23.44
CA LEU A 95 11.40 -15.09 23.12
C LEU A 95 10.85 -14.15 22.04
N SER A 96 11.13 -12.84 22.15
CA SER A 96 10.64 -11.85 21.18
C SER A 96 11.40 -11.90 19.84
N GLY A 97 12.65 -12.35 19.82
CA GLY A 97 13.46 -12.52 18.60
C GLY A 97 13.00 -13.69 17.73
N GLN A 98 12.42 -14.72 18.34
CA GLN A 98 11.97 -15.95 17.66
C GLN A 98 10.61 -15.82 16.98
N VAL A 99 9.92 -14.69 17.21
CA VAL A 99 8.70 -14.35 16.47
C VAL A 99 9.11 -13.84 15.08
N TRP A 100 9.10 -14.76 14.10
CA TRP A 100 9.27 -14.45 12.69
C TRP A 100 7.90 -14.24 12.02
N GLY A 101 7.71 -13.04 11.46
CA GLY A 101 6.50 -12.71 10.69
C GLY A 101 5.28 -12.32 11.54
N TRP A 102 4.24 -11.88 10.83
CA TRP A 102 2.97 -11.42 11.36
C TRP A 102 2.13 -12.60 11.88
N SER A 103 2.54 -13.29 12.95
CA SER A 103 1.68 -14.28 13.58
C SER A 103 0.67 -13.60 14.51
N GLU A 104 -0.60 -13.60 14.10
CA GLU A 104 -1.72 -13.22 14.98
C GLU A 104 -1.94 -14.27 16.08
N GLU A 105 -1.44 -15.49 15.89
CA GLU A 105 -1.55 -16.62 16.83
C GLU A 105 -0.52 -16.59 17.98
N GLY A 106 0.34 -15.56 18.05
CA GLY A 106 1.38 -15.45 19.07
C GLY A 106 2.59 -16.36 18.84
N VAL A 107 3.30 -16.74 19.90
CA VAL A 107 4.38 -17.74 19.83
C VAL A 107 3.75 -19.12 19.79
N ALA A 108 3.83 -19.79 18.63
CA ALA A 108 3.45 -21.19 18.51
C ALA A 108 4.28 -22.04 19.49
N GLU A 109 3.65 -22.99 20.17
CA GLU A 109 4.32 -23.87 21.16
C GLU A 109 5.55 -24.57 20.57
N ARG A 110 5.54 -24.86 19.26
CA ARG A 110 6.67 -25.41 18.50
C ARG A 110 7.94 -24.56 18.61
N HIS A 111 7.83 -23.24 18.50
CA HIS A 111 8.99 -22.34 18.61
C HIS A 111 9.53 -22.28 20.06
N VAL A 112 8.68 -22.49 21.06
CA VAL A 112 9.13 -22.54 22.47
C VAL A 112 9.82 -23.86 22.79
N ALA A 113 9.35 -24.96 22.21
CA ALA A 113 9.95 -26.28 22.34
C ALA A 113 11.34 -26.37 21.65
N GLU A 114 11.51 -25.73 20.50
CA GLU A 114 12.80 -25.64 19.78
C GLU A 114 13.89 -24.91 20.56
N LEU A 115 13.50 -24.06 21.52
CA LEU A 115 14.42 -23.28 22.34
C LEU A 115 14.84 -23.98 23.64
N ASN A 116 14.44 -25.24 23.84
CA ASN A 116 14.65 -26.00 25.08
C ASN A 116 14.19 -25.25 26.34
N PHE A 117 13.21 -24.36 26.21
CA PHE A 117 12.69 -23.67 27.37
C PHE A 117 11.93 -24.63 28.26
N ASN A 118 12.12 -24.49 29.57
CA ASN A 118 11.37 -25.27 30.53
C ASN A 118 9.93 -24.78 30.59
N LEU A 119 9.06 -25.35 29.75
CA LEU A 119 7.63 -25.09 29.74
C LEU A 119 6.93 -25.46 31.06
N SER A 120 7.59 -26.19 31.98
CA SER A 120 7.03 -26.38 33.32
C SER A 120 7.17 -25.15 34.22
N ASP A 121 8.08 -24.22 33.89
CA ASP A 121 8.24 -22.96 34.61
C ASP A 121 6.92 -22.18 34.58
N ARG A 122 6.38 -21.96 35.78
CA ARG A 122 5.10 -21.26 35.97
C ARG A 122 5.16 -19.82 35.46
N ARG A 123 6.27 -19.10 35.67
CA ARG A 123 6.41 -17.70 35.26
C ARG A 123 6.46 -17.57 33.75
N LEU A 124 7.18 -18.47 33.09
CA LEU A 124 7.25 -18.50 31.63
C LEU A 124 5.87 -18.80 31.01
N ARG A 125 5.17 -19.83 31.50
CA ARG A 125 3.81 -20.15 31.02
C ARG A 125 2.85 -18.98 31.21
N LEU A 126 2.84 -18.40 32.41
CA LEU A 126 1.99 -17.26 32.71
C LEU A 126 2.30 -16.06 31.81
N ALA A 127 3.59 -15.83 31.50
CA ALA A 127 3.99 -14.77 30.58
C ALA A 127 3.46 -14.98 29.17
N LEU A 128 3.53 -16.21 28.66
CA LEU A 128 3.03 -16.54 27.32
C LEU A 128 1.50 -16.45 27.27
N ASP A 129 0.80 -16.93 28.30
CA ASP A 129 -0.67 -16.91 28.34
C ASP A 129 -1.21 -15.48 28.46
N LEU A 130 -0.63 -14.65 29.34
CA LEU A 130 -1.01 -13.24 29.45
C LEU A 130 -0.63 -12.44 28.20
N ALA A 131 0.52 -12.73 27.57
CA ALA A 131 0.90 -12.09 26.32
C ALA A 131 -0.09 -12.40 25.19
N ARG A 132 -0.63 -13.63 25.14
CA ARG A 132 -1.70 -14.01 24.20
C ARG A 132 -2.99 -13.24 24.48
N GLN A 133 -3.38 -13.10 25.75
CA GLN A 133 -4.59 -12.34 26.12
C GLN A 133 -4.48 -10.85 25.81
N LEU A 134 -3.27 -10.27 25.87
CA LEU A 134 -3.05 -8.86 25.50
C LEU A 134 -3.04 -8.61 24.00
N MET A 135 -2.99 -9.64 23.14
CA MET A 135 -2.94 -9.45 21.69
C MET A 135 -4.12 -8.61 21.20
N GLY A 136 -3.81 -7.55 20.44
CA GLY A 136 -4.82 -6.62 19.90
C GLY A 136 -5.35 -5.58 20.88
N ALA A 137 -5.06 -5.70 22.18
CA ALA A 137 -5.42 -4.68 23.15
C ALA A 137 -4.72 -3.34 22.83
N PRO A 138 -5.40 -2.19 22.98
CA PRO A 138 -4.77 -0.88 22.79
C PRO A 138 -3.70 -0.65 23.86
N ARG A 139 -2.55 -0.10 23.46
CA ARG A 139 -1.42 0.19 24.34
C ARG A 139 -1.25 1.68 24.61
N HIS A 140 -1.29 2.50 23.55
CA HIS A 140 -1.17 3.96 23.61
C HIS A 140 -1.58 4.55 22.26
N LEU A 141 -1.87 5.86 22.26
CA LEU A 141 -2.00 6.65 21.05
C LEU A 141 -0.63 7.10 20.55
N SER A 142 -0.47 7.10 19.23
CA SER A 142 0.66 7.69 18.52
C SER A 142 0.11 8.66 17.47
N GLN A 143 0.94 9.54 16.94
CA GLN A 143 0.53 10.46 15.87
C GLN A 143 0.52 9.74 14.52
N HIS A 144 -0.51 9.96 13.70
CA HIS A 144 -0.49 9.52 12.31
C HIS A 144 0.59 10.29 11.54
N PRO A 145 1.38 9.63 10.65
CA PRO A 145 2.50 10.28 9.97
C PRO A 145 2.10 11.36 8.96
N GLY A 146 0.86 11.43 8.51
CA GLY A 146 0.45 12.47 7.56
C GLY A 146 -1.05 12.70 7.46
N GLY A 147 -1.84 12.03 8.28
CA GLY A 147 -3.29 12.02 8.12
C GLY A 147 -3.87 13.20 8.86
N PHE A 148 -4.35 14.18 8.10
CA PHE A 148 -5.07 15.32 8.62
C PHE A 148 -6.57 15.07 8.51
N VAL A 149 -7.28 15.50 9.53
CA VAL A 149 -8.72 15.79 9.43
C VAL A 149 -8.89 17.29 9.22
N LEU A 150 -9.76 17.67 8.29
CA LEU A 150 -10.13 19.05 8.02
C LEU A 150 -11.65 19.19 8.14
N THR A 151 -12.11 20.19 8.90
CA THR A 151 -13.54 20.46 9.09
C THR A 151 -13.87 21.90 8.70
N HIS A 152 -15.10 22.12 8.23
CA HIS A 152 -15.60 23.47 7.99
C HIS A 152 -15.92 24.19 9.30
N ASP A 153 -16.60 23.50 10.22
CA ASP A 153 -16.89 24.01 11.55
C ASP A 153 -15.77 23.61 12.52
N ARG A 154 -15.80 24.16 13.73
CA ARG A 154 -14.78 23.93 14.75
C ARG A 154 -14.67 22.45 15.12
N LEU A 155 -13.47 21.91 14.97
CA LEU A 155 -13.15 20.52 15.27
C LEU A 155 -13.18 20.25 16.78
N ASP A 156 -12.80 21.23 17.60
CA ASP A 156 -12.78 21.12 19.06
C ASP A 156 -14.17 21.12 19.72
N ASP A 157 -15.23 21.45 18.96
CA ASP A 157 -16.62 21.22 19.40
C ASP A 157 -17.04 19.74 19.27
N LEU A 158 -16.28 18.94 18.51
CA LEU A 158 -16.60 17.55 18.19
C LEU A 158 -15.68 16.54 18.89
N VAL A 159 -14.39 16.86 18.99
CA VAL A 159 -13.37 15.99 19.59
C VAL A 159 -12.29 16.82 20.28
N PRO A 160 -11.79 16.41 21.46
CA PRO A 160 -10.66 17.08 22.08
C PRO A 160 -9.44 17.12 21.16
N ILE A 161 -8.85 18.31 21.04
CA ILE A 161 -7.59 18.53 20.32
C ILE A 161 -6.47 18.61 21.36
N GLU A 162 -5.49 17.72 21.24
CA GLU A 162 -4.34 17.65 22.13
C GLU A 162 -3.08 18.17 21.44
N PRO A 163 -2.19 18.88 22.15
CA PRO A 163 -0.85 19.15 21.67
C PRO A 163 -0.12 17.83 21.40
N ALA A 164 0.46 17.70 20.21
CA ALA A 164 1.24 16.53 19.86
C ALA A 164 2.64 16.59 20.51
N ALA A 165 3.36 15.47 20.52
CA ALA A 165 4.72 15.42 21.09
C ALA A 165 5.74 16.28 20.33
N MET A 166 5.46 16.58 19.06
CA MET A 166 6.27 17.50 18.25
C MET A 166 5.71 18.91 18.41
N ILE A 167 6.60 19.89 18.53
CA ILE A 167 6.23 21.29 18.71
C ILE A 167 5.32 21.77 17.57
N ASP A 168 4.35 22.62 17.92
CA ASP A 168 3.41 23.26 16.99
C ASP A 168 2.54 22.30 16.16
N ARG A 169 2.42 21.05 16.61
CA ARG A 169 1.48 20.07 16.05
C ARG A 169 0.38 19.75 17.05
N GLN A 170 -0.76 19.33 16.53
CA GLN A 170 -1.90 18.89 17.33
C GLN A 170 -2.54 17.65 16.73
N VAL A 171 -3.14 16.85 17.60
CA VAL A 171 -3.67 15.53 17.29
C VAL A 171 -5.02 15.37 17.98
N ILE A 172 -5.92 14.60 17.36
CA ILE A 172 -7.19 14.18 17.96
C ILE A 172 -7.16 12.71 18.30
N GLU A 173 -8.03 12.26 19.20
CA GLU A 173 -8.06 10.87 19.66
C GLU A 173 -8.52 9.86 18.60
N TRP A 174 -9.27 10.32 17.59
CA TRP A 174 -9.80 9.48 16.52
C TRP A 174 -8.69 8.97 15.59
N ASP A 175 -8.78 7.68 15.25
CA ASP A 175 -7.91 7.09 14.25
C ASP A 175 -8.53 7.11 12.85
N LYS A 176 -7.84 6.51 11.88
CA LYS A 176 -8.30 6.47 10.49
C LYS A 176 -9.68 5.81 10.35
N ASP A 177 -9.93 4.74 11.10
CA ASP A 177 -11.18 3.98 10.98
C ASP A 177 -12.34 4.79 11.57
N ASP A 178 -12.10 5.53 12.65
CA ASP A 178 -13.07 6.47 13.23
C ASP A 178 -13.43 7.60 12.24
N ILE A 179 -12.42 8.21 11.61
CA ILE A 179 -12.62 9.27 10.61
C ILE A 179 -13.39 8.76 9.39
N ASP A 180 -13.08 7.55 8.91
CA ASP A 180 -13.79 6.92 7.80
C ASP A 180 -15.24 6.58 8.18
N ALA A 181 -15.50 6.14 9.42
CA ALA A 181 -16.85 5.87 9.92
C ALA A 181 -17.69 7.15 10.05
N LEU A 182 -17.08 8.24 10.51
CA LEU A 182 -17.70 9.56 10.64
C LEU A 182 -17.84 10.29 9.30
N ARG A 183 -17.18 9.79 8.25
CA ARG A 183 -17.15 10.36 6.90
C ARG A 183 -16.60 11.79 6.87
N PHE A 184 -15.63 12.07 7.74
CA PHE A 184 -14.93 13.34 7.71
C PHE A 184 -13.98 13.43 6.52
N MET A 185 -13.73 14.66 6.08
CA MET A 185 -12.71 14.91 5.08
C MET A 185 -11.34 14.65 5.70
N LYS A 186 -10.62 13.68 5.12
CA LYS A 186 -9.23 13.40 5.45
C LYS A 186 -8.32 13.80 4.29
N VAL A 187 -7.11 14.20 4.62
CA VAL A 187 -6.05 14.44 3.63
C VAL A 187 -4.77 13.80 4.14
N ASP A 188 -4.22 12.86 3.37
CA ASP A 188 -2.93 12.25 3.65
C ASP A 188 -1.80 13.09 3.03
N VAL A 189 -1.08 13.79 3.90
CA VAL A 189 0.08 14.64 3.63
C VAL A 189 1.34 13.79 3.80
N LEU A 190 1.69 13.02 2.78
CA LEU A 190 2.75 12.01 2.83
C LEU A 190 4.10 12.57 2.36
N ALA A 191 5.09 12.42 3.24
CA ALA A 191 6.42 12.97 3.02
C ALA A 191 7.41 11.86 2.58
N LEU A 192 7.84 11.85 1.33
CA LEU A 192 8.66 10.78 0.75
C LEU A 192 10.13 11.22 0.61
N GLY A 193 11.03 10.40 1.19
CA GLY A 193 12.47 10.65 1.10
C GLY A 193 13.02 10.58 -0.33
N MET A 194 12.40 9.74 -1.18
CA MET A 194 12.81 9.66 -2.58
C MET A 194 12.51 10.95 -3.35
N LEU A 195 11.41 11.66 -3.03
CA LEU A 195 11.11 12.95 -3.65
C LEU A 195 12.18 13.99 -3.31
N THR A 196 12.66 14.02 -2.06
CA THR A 196 13.82 14.84 -1.66
C THR A 196 15.07 14.46 -2.46
N CYS A 197 15.35 13.16 -2.58
CA CYS A 197 16.52 12.66 -3.31
C CYS A 197 16.48 13.11 -4.78
N MET A 198 15.33 12.96 -5.44
CA MET A 198 15.14 13.41 -6.81
C MET A 198 15.29 14.93 -6.93
N LYS A 199 14.68 15.71 -6.05
CA LYS A 199 14.82 17.18 -6.06
C LYS A 199 16.28 17.61 -5.99
N ARG A 200 17.05 17.05 -5.05
CA ARG A 200 18.48 17.32 -4.93
C ARG A 200 19.27 16.92 -6.17
N GLY A 201 18.94 15.79 -6.78
CA GLY A 201 19.55 15.35 -8.04
C GLY A 201 19.30 16.34 -9.19
N LEU A 202 18.06 16.84 -9.31
CA LEU A 202 17.69 17.84 -10.30
C LEU A 202 18.36 19.19 -10.05
N ASP A 203 18.49 19.60 -8.78
CA ASP A 203 19.20 20.83 -8.41
C ASP A 203 20.69 20.78 -8.78
N LEU A 204 21.34 19.63 -8.57
CA LEU A 204 22.73 19.44 -8.99
C LEU A 204 22.89 19.51 -10.52
N LEU A 205 21.91 19.03 -11.29
CA LEU A 205 21.90 19.16 -12.75
C LEU A 205 21.75 20.63 -13.18
N ALA A 206 20.86 21.37 -12.53
CA ALA A 206 20.68 22.79 -12.79
C ALA A 206 21.97 23.57 -12.45
N GLU A 207 22.54 23.36 -11.27
CA GLU A 207 23.72 24.07 -10.78
C GLU A 207 24.99 23.79 -11.60
N HIS A 208 25.27 22.51 -11.89
CA HIS A 208 26.56 22.13 -12.47
C HIS A 208 26.51 21.87 -13.97
N LYS A 209 25.33 21.69 -14.56
CA LYS A 209 25.16 21.40 -16.00
C LYS A 209 24.25 22.39 -16.71
N GLY A 210 23.60 23.32 -16.00
CA GLY A 210 22.63 24.25 -16.60
C GLY A 210 21.38 23.55 -17.15
N VAL A 211 21.12 22.31 -16.70
CA VAL A 211 19.99 21.50 -17.18
C VAL A 211 18.86 21.61 -16.16
N ASN A 212 17.83 22.38 -16.52
CA ASN A 212 16.64 22.55 -15.69
C ASN A 212 15.59 21.51 -16.05
N LEU A 213 15.37 20.56 -15.15
CA LEU A 213 14.35 19.52 -15.26
C LEU A 213 13.53 19.47 -13.97
N ASP A 214 12.29 19.04 -14.11
CA ASP A 214 11.34 18.75 -13.04
C ASP A 214 10.67 17.38 -13.31
N LEU A 215 9.82 16.92 -12.39
CA LEU A 215 9.17 15.62 -12.51
C LEU A 215 8.29 15.47 -13.78
N ALA A 216 7.78 16.56 -14.33
CA ALA A 216 6.94 16.55 -15.53
C ALA A 216 7.77 16.61 -16.83
N THR A 217 8.98 17.16 -16.78
CA THR A 217 9.84 17.43 -17.94
C THR A 217 10.97 16.41 -18.13
N ILE A 218 11.21 15.53 -17.16
CA ILE A 218 12.15 14.41 -17.34
C ILE A 218 11.75 13.61 -18.62
N PRO A 219 12.69 13.38 -19.55
CA PRO A 219 12.42 12.64 -20.76
C PRO A 219 11.86 11.24 -20.48
N ALA A 220 10.72 10.94 -21.09
CA ALA A 220 10.14 9.61 -21.02
C ALA A 220 10.93 8.62 -21.88
N GLU A 221 10.84 7.34 -21.52
CA GLU A 221 11.31 6.22 -22.32
C GLU A 221 12.83 6.22 -22.65
N ASP A 222 13.68 6.77 -21.77
CA ASP A 222 15.13 6.81 -22.01
C ASP A 222 15.75 5.39 -22.13
N PRO A 223 16.37 5.04 -23.27
CA PRO A 223 16.90 3.69 -23.50
C PRO A 223 18.04 3.30 -22.55
N ARG A 224 18.81 4.27 -22.04
CA ARG A 224 19.95 4.01 -21.14
C ARG A 224 19.46 3.64 -19.75
N THR A 225 18.44 4.32 -19.26
CA THR A 225 17.73 3.98 -18.01
C THR A 225 17.23 2.54 -18.06
N TYR A 226 16.54 2.13 -19.13
CA TYR A 226 16.11 0.73 -19.22
C TYR A 226 17.29 -0.25 -19.37
N ALA A 227 18.39 0.15 -20.03
CA ALA A 227 19.58 -0.70 -20.14
C ALA A 227 20.23 -0.96 -18.77
N MET A 228 20.30 0.06 -17.91
CA MET A 228 20.73 -0.06 -16.51
C MET A 228 19.79 -0.99 -15.73
N ILE A 229 18.47 -0.76 -15.84
CA ILE A 229 17.44 -1.56 -15.15
C ILE A 229 17.53 -3.04 -15.55
N ARG A 230 17.69 -3.37 -16.83
CA ARG A 230 17.80 -4.76 -17.30
C ARG A 230 19.04 -5.50 -16.76
N LYS A 231 20.08 -4.77 -16.38
CA LYS A 231 21.28 -5.33 -15.73
C LYS A 231 21.10 -5.51 -14.22
N ALA A 232 19.91 -5.18 -13.69
CA ALA A 232 19.64 -5.10 -12.26
C ALA A 232 20.57 -4.13 -11.51
N ASP A 233 21.07 -3.10 -12.19
CA ASP A 233 21.87 -2.04 -11.58
C ASP A 233 20.93 -0.96 -11.03
N THR A 234 20.15 -1.33 -10.01
CA THR A 234 19.01 -0.54 -9.50
C THR A 234 19.12 -0.21 -8.02
N LEU A 235 20.33 -0.27 -7.46
CA LEU A 235 20.58 0.17 -6.09
C LEU A 235 20.27 1.67 -5.97
N GLY A 236 19.36 2.04 -5.06
CA GLY A 236 18.89 3.42 -4.92
C GLY A 236 17.78 3.82 -5.91
N THR A 237 17.30 2.90 -6.75
CA THR A 237 16.16 3.14 -7.65
C THR A 237 14.86 2.69 -6.98
N PHE A 238 13.99 3.66 -6.69
CA PHE A 238 12.75 3.45 -5.93
C PHE A 238 11.88 2.31 -6.49
N GLN A 239 11.36 1.49 -5.57
CA GLN A 239 10.54 0.28 -5.81
C GLN A 239 11.21 -0.91 -6.50
N ILE A 240 12.34 -0.74 -7.18
CA ILE A 240 13.02 -1.83 -7.90
C ILE A 240 14.44 -2.15 -7.40
N GLU A 241 14.77 -1.71 -6.19
CA GLU A 241 16.08 -1.97 -5.54
C GLU A 241 16.12 -3.26 -4.70
N SER A 242 14.96 -3.84 -4.34
CA SER A 242 14.95 -4.99 -3.43
C SER A 242 15.55 -6.23 -4.11
N ARG A 243 16.11 -7.16 -3.33
CA ARG A 243 16.70 -8.41 -3.88
C ARG A 243 15.73 -9.19 -4.77
N ALA A 244 14.45 -9.23 -4.40
CA ALA A 244 13.41 -9.91 -5.18
C ALA A 244 13.11 -9.17 -6.49
N GLN A 245 13.15 -7.84 -6.49
CA GLN A 245 12.99 -7.03 -7.69
C GLN A 245 14.22 -7.18 -8.61
N MET A 246 15.42 -6.99 -8.07
CA MET A 246 16.69 -7.10 -8.79
C MET A 246 16.87 -8.48 -9.43
N SER A 247 16.47 -9.57 -8.78
CA SER A 247 16.57 -10.91 -9.37
C SER A 247 15.58 -11.13 -10.53
N MET A 248 14.48 -10.38 -10.56
CA MET A 248 13.45 -10.46 -11.58
C MET A 248 13.77 -9.61 -12.82
N LEU A 249 14.42 -8.46 -12.64
CA LEU A 249 14.72 -7.52 -13.73
C LEU A 249 15.42 -8.14 -14.96
N PRO A 250 16.46 -9.00 -14.82
CA PRO A 250 17.12 -9.63 -15.97
C PRO A 250 16.25 -10.66 -16.70
N ARG A 251 15.19 -11.16 -16.04
CA ARG A 251 14.22 -12.10 -16.63
C ARG A 251 13.13 -11.33 -17.36
N LEU A 252 12.54 -10.32 -16.71
CA LEU A 252 11.48 -9.49 -17.30
C LEU A 252 11.99 -8.64 -18.46
N LYS A 253 13.24 -8.17 -18.38
CA LYS A 253 13.90 -7.30 -19.36
C LYS A 253 13.04 -6.07 -19.74
N PRO A 254 12.72 -5.15 -18.81
CA PRO A 254 11.91 -3.97 -19.12
C PRO A 254 12.48 -3.14 -20.27
N ARG A 255 11.61 -2.69 -21.17
CA ARG A 255 11.91 -1.80 -22.30
C ARG A 255 10.99 -0.60 -22.40
N THR A 256 9.85 -0.64 -21.71
CA THR A 256 8.85 0.43 -21.69
C THR A 256 8.46 0.79 -20.26
N TYR A 257 7.81 1.93 -20.05
CA TYR A 257 7.23 2.28 -18.75
C TYR A 257 6.25 1.21 -18.26
N TYR A 258 5.41 0.68 -19.15
CA TYR A 258 4.43 -0.35 -18.80
C TYR A 258 5.09 -1.63 -18.28
N ASP A 259 6.28 -1.98 -18.76
CA ASP A 259 7.04 -3.11 -18.21
C ASP A 259 7.45 -2.89 -16.75
N LEU A 260 7.73 -1.65 -16.35
CA LEU A 260 8.03 -1.33 -14.95
C LEU A 260 6.77 -1.41 -14.09
N VAL A 261 5.61 -1.03 -14.63
CA VAL A 261 4.32 -1.22 -13.95
C VAL A 261 4.09 -2.70 -13.68
N VAL A 262 4.35 -3.57 -14.66
CA VAL A 262 4.29 -5.03 -14.50
C VAL A 262 5.33 -5.53 -13.49
N GLN A 263 6.58 -5.04 -13.56
CA GLN A 263 7.69 -5.43 -12.66
C GLN A 263 7.30 -5.22 -11.19
N VAL A 264 6.77 -4.05 -10.87
CA VAL A 264 6.35 -3.70 -9.52
C VAL A 264 5.13 -4.51 -9.07
N ALA A 265 4.22 -4.83 -9.98
CA ALA A 265 3.01 -5.59 -9.66
C ALA A 265 3.29 -7.08 -9.44
N ILE A 266 4.12 -7.71 -10.29
CA ILE A 266 4.32 -9.16 -10.32
C ILE A 266 5.17 -9.67 -9.14
N VAL A 267 6.09 -8.86 -8.62
CA VAL A 267 6.93 -9.20 -7.46
C VAL A 267 6.21 -8.81 -6.16
N ARG A 268 5.06 -9.43 -5.93
CA ARG A 268 4.23 -9.24 -4.73
C ARG A 268 3.72 -10.61 -4.22
N PRO A 269 3.40 -10.74 -2.92
CA PRO A 269 2.94 -12.02 -2.37
C PRO A 269 1.73 -12.62 -3.09
N GLY A 270 0.75 -11.80 -3.51
CA GLY A 270 -0.45 -12.26 -4.21
C GLY A 270 -0.13 -12.98 -5.53
N PRO A 271 0.50 -12.32 -6.51
CA PRO A 271 0.90 -12.96 -7.77
C PRO A 271 1.83 -14.17 -7.61
N ILE A 272 2.71 -14.15 -6.60
CA ILE A 272 3.60 -15.28 -6.29
C ILE A 272 2.79 -16.49 -5.80
N GLN A 273 1.84 -16.27 -4.89
CA GLN A 273 0.96 -17.32 -4.36
C GLN A 273 -0.06 -17.82 -5.40
N GLY A 274 -0.49 -16.94 -6.30
CA GLY A 274 -1.42 -17.27 -7.38
C GLY A 274 -0.78 -17.89 -8.62
N ASP A 275 0.50 -18.28 -8.56
CA ASP A 275 1.29 -18.85 -9.67
C ASP A 275 1.21 -18.02 -10.98
N MET A 276 1.13 -16.69 -10.86
CA MET A 276 0.99 -15.78 -12.00
C MET A 276 2.33 -15.43 -12.64
N VAL A 277 3.41 -15.54 -11.86
CA VAL A 277 4.77 -15.13 -12.25
C VAL A 277 5.31 -15.98 -13.40
N HIS A 278 5.22 -17.30 -13.28
CA HIS A 278 5.82 -18.23 -14.24
C HIS A 278 5.13 -18.20 -15.62
N PRO A 279 3.78 -18.25 -15.73
CA PRO A 279 3.10 -18.13 -17.01
C PRO A 279 3.44 -16.83 -17.74
N TYR A 280 3.45 -15.70 -17.03
CA TYR A 280 3.76 -14.41 -17.61
C TYR A 280 5.17 -14.39 -18.22
N LEU A 281 6.18 -14.87 -17.48
CA LEU A 281 7.57 -14.90 -17.95
C LEU A 281 7.77 -15.84 -19.14
N ARG A 282 7.20 -17.05 -19.12
CA ARG A 282 7.31 -17.99 -20.25
C ARG A 282 6.72 -17.40 -21.52
N ARG A 283 5.56 -16.76 -21.42
CA ARG A 283 4.91 -16.08 -22.55
C ARG A 283 5.74 -14.91 -23.06
N ARG A 284 6.31 -14.12 -22.15
CA ARG A 284 7.17 -13.00 -22.49
C ARG A 284 8.50 -13.41 -23.13
N GLU A 285 9.04 -14.56 -22.75
CA GLU A 285 10.23 -15.17 -23.33
C GLU A 285 9.92 -15.94 -24.64
N GLY A 286 8.66 -16.05 -25.03
CA GLY A 286 8.23 -16.80 -26.22
C GLY A 286 8.29 -18.32 -26.04
N LEU A 287 8.44 -18.81 -24.81
CA LEU A 287 8.46 -20.24 -24.47
C LEU A 287 7.05 -20.86 -24.42
N GLU A 288 6.03 -20.03 -24.26
CA GLU A 288 4.61 -20.42 -24.23
C GLU A 288 3.83 -19.47 -25.16
N PRO A 289 3.07 -19.98 -26.15
CA PRO A 289 2.24 -19.11 -26.98
C PRO A 289 1.11 -18.50 -26.15
N VAL A 290 0.81 -17.23 -26.40
CA VAL A 290 -0.33 -16.57 -25.75
C VAL A 290 -1.60 -16.93 -26.52
N HIS A 291 -2.56 -17.55 -25.84
CA HIS A 291 -3.86 -17.89 -26.41
C HIS A 291 -4.96 -17.13 -25.66
N TYR A 292 -5.78 -16.42 -26.41
CA TYR A 292 -6.99 -15.76 -25.90
C TYR A 292 -8.20 -16.50 -26.46
N PRO A 293 -9.06 -17.10 -25.61
CA PRO A 293 -10.27 -17.78 -26.09
C PRO A 293 -11.22 -16.87 -26.86
N LYS A 294 -11.21 -15.56 -26.57
CA LYS A 294 -12.10 -14.56 -27.15
C LYS A 294 -11.42 -13.20 -27.33
N PRO A 295 -11.82 -12.40 -28.33
CA PRO A 295 -11.30 -11.03 -28.55
C PRO A 295 -11.50 -10.09 -27.36
N GLU A 296 -12.59 -10.25 -26.61
CA GLU A 296 -12.89 -9.48 -25.39
C GLU A 296 -11.81 -9.70 -24.33
N LEU A 297 -11.38 -10.96 -24.14
CA LEU A 297 -10.34 -11.27 -23.19
C LEU A 297 -8.97 -10.73 -23.62
N GLU A 298 -8.70 -10.70 -24.93
CA GLU A 298 -7.50 -10.08 -25.48
C GLU A 298 -7.48 -8.56 -25.24
N LYS A 299 -8.62 -7.87 -25.38
CA LYS A 299 -8.72 -6.43 -25.07
C LYS A 299 -8.36 -6.10 -23.62
N VAL A 300 -8.64 -7.00 -22.70
CA VAL A 300 -8.37 -6.79 -21.26
C VAL A 300 -6.98 -7.27 -20.84
N LEU A 301 -6.57 -8.46 -21.29
CA LEU A 301 -5.35 -9.14 -20.83
C LEU A 301 -4.20 -9.10 -21.85
N GLY A 302 -4.40 -8.48 -23.01
CA GLY A 302 -3.41 -8.39 -24.09
C GLY A 302 -2.06 -7.86 -23.61
N LYS A 303 -2.10 -6.74 -22.88
CA LYS A 303 -0.90 -6.08 -22.33
C LYS A 303 -0.19 -6.91 -21.26
N THR A 304 -0.88 -7.85 -20.63
CA THR A 304 -0.31 -8.75 -19.62
C THR A 304 -0.20 -10.20 -20.11
N LEU A 305 -0.19 -10.40 -21.43
CA LEU A 305 0.03 -11.71 -22.06
C LEU A 305 -0.96 -12.77 -21.54
N GLY A 306 -2.22 -12.40 -21.34
CA GLY A 306 -3.26 -13.33 -20.86
C GLY A 306 -3.17 -13.67 -19.38
N VAL A 307 -2.39 -12.94 -18.58
CA VAL A 307 -2.28 -13.14 -17.13
C VAL A 307 -2.93 -11.96 -16.39
N PRO A 308 -3.94 -12.17 -15.54
CA PRO A 308 -4.59 -11.08 -14.80
C PRO A 308 -3.71 -10.62 -13.63
N LEU A 309 -2.83 -9.64 -13.88
CA LEU A 309 -1.88 -9.14 -12.88
C LEU A 309 -2.44 -8.00 -12.04
N PHE A 310 -3.39 -7.24 -12.57
CA PHE A 310 -4.00 -6.09 -11.92
C PHE A 310 -5.44 -6.38 -11.48
N GLN A 311 -5.88 -5.75 -10.39
CA GLN A 311 -7.26 -5.87 -9.93
C GLN A 311 -8.25 -5.35 -10.97
N GLU A 312 -7.90 -4.28 -11.67
CA GLU A 312 -8.70 -3.69 -12.75
C GLU A 312 -8.90 -4.66 -13.91
N GLN A 313 -7.91 -5.49 -14.21
CA GLN A 313 -8.07 -6.52 -15.21
C GLN A 313 -9.06 -7.58 -14.76
N ALA A 314 -9.00 -8.01 -13.49
CA ALA A 314 -9.99 -8.95 -12.95
C ALA A 314 -11.42 -8.36 -13.03
N MET A 315 -11.60 -7.08 -12.72
CA MET A 315 -12.88 -6.39 -12.86
C MET A 315 -13.35 -6.29 -14.32
N ARG A 316 -12.47 -5.87 -15.23
CA ARG A 316 -12.80 -5.78 -16.67
C ARG A 316 -13.13 -7.15 -17.25
N VAL A 317 -12.46 -8.21 -16.82
CA VAL A 317 -12.83 -9.59 -17.20
C VAL A 317 -14.24 -9.93 -16.71
N ALA A 318 -14.63 -9.55 -15.48
CA ALA A 318 -15.99 -9.78 -15.00
C ALA A 318 -17.04 -8.99 -15.81
N ILE A 319 -16.76 -7.73 -16.17
CA ILE A 319 -17.67 -6.90 -16.95
C ILE A 319 -17.74 -7.39 -18.41
N GLU A 320 -16.61 -7.44 -19.10
CA GLU A 320 -16.54 -7.70 -20.54
C GLU A 320 -16.77 -9.19 -20.88
N CYS A 321 -16.36 -10.12 -20.02
CA CYS A 321 -16.52 -11.56 -20.29
C CYS A 321 -17.71 -12.18 -19.56
N ALA A 322 -18.06 -11.73 -18.35
CA ALA A 322 -19.15 -12.32 -17.57
C ALA A 322 -20.43 -11.47 -17.50
N GLY A 323 -20.45 -10.30 -18.15
CA GLY A 323 -21.64 -9.43 -18.21
C GLY A 323 -22.01 -8.78 -16.88
N PHE A 324 -21.05 -8.62 -15.96
CA PHE A 324 -21.30 -7.92 -14.70
C PHE A 324 -21.59 -6.44 -14.96
N THR A 325 -22.49 -5.84 -14.19
CA THR A 325 -22.59 -4.38 -14.16
C THR A 325 -21.37 -3.77 -13.46
N PRO A 326 -21.04 -2.49 -13.70
CA PRO A 326 -19.94 -1.82 -13.00
C PRO A 326 -20.03 -1.93 -11.47
N GLY A 327 -21.22 -1.78 -10.90
CA GLY A 327 -21.46 -1.92 -9.47
C GLY A 327 -21.24 -3.34 -8.94
N GLU A 328 -21.63 -4.37 -9.70
CA GLU A 328 -21.38 -5.76 -9.33
C GLU A 328 -19.89 -6.12 -9.37
N ALA A 329 -19.15 -5.57 -10.34
CA ALA A 329 -17.71 -5.75 -10.42
C ALA A 329 -16.97 -5.09 -9.23
N ASP A 330 -17.44 -3.94 -8.74
CA ASP A 330 -16.87 -3.33 -7.52
C ASP A 330 -17.20 -4.13 -6.25
N LEU A 331 -18.41 -4.69 -6.14
CA LEU A 331 -18.77 -5.59 -5.03
C LEU A 331 -17.88 -6.85 -5.01
N LEU A 332 -17.61 -7.42 -6.19
CA LEU A 332 -16.64 -8.52 -6.35
C LEU A 332 -15.25 -8.09 -5.87
N ARG A 333 -14.76 -6.91 -6.27
CA ARG A 333 -13.47 -6.36 -5.84
C ARG A 333 -13.40 -6.19 -4.32
N LYS A 334 -14.41 -5.59 -3.69
CA LYS A 334 -14.47 -5.41 -2.22
C LYS A 334 -14.41 -6.76 -1.51
N SER A 335 -15.18 -7.73 -2.00
CA SER A 335 -15.19 -9.10 -1.46
C SER A 335 -13.83 -9.81 -1.61
N MET A 336 -13.10 -9.57 -2.71
CA MET A 336 -11.75 -10.09 -2.91
C MET A 336 -10.74 -9.45 -1.93
N ALA A 337 -10.90 -8.16 -1.63
CA ALA A 337 -10.04 -7.45 -0.68
C ALA A 337 -10.25 -7.91 0.77
N THR A 338 -11.50 -8.20 1.16
CA THR A 338 -11.86 -8.67 2.51
C THR A 338 -11.85 -10.20 2.66
N PHE A 339 -11.44 -10.94 1.63
CA PHE A 339 -11.52 -12.41 1.57
C PHE A 339 -10.88 -13.10 2.79
N LYS A 340 -9.78 -12.56 3.31
CA LYS A 340 -9.11 -13.09 4.51
C LYS A 340 -9.90 -12.89 5.82
N HIS A 341 -10.81 -11.93 5.88
CA HIS A 341 -11.48 -11.52 7.11
C HIS A 341 -12.95 -11.93 7.18
N THR A 342 -13.68 -11.96 6.06
CA THR A 342 -15.15 -12.12 6.08
C THR A 342 -15.69 -13.20 5.14
N GLY A 343 -14.89 -13.73 4.21
CA GLY A 343 -15.31 -14.81 3.31
C GLY A 343 -16.57 -14.50 2.50
N GLY A 344 -16.46 -13.77 1.38
CA GLY A 344 -17.63 -13.38 0.55
C GLY A 344 -17.54 -13.69 -0.95
N VAL A 345 -16.35 -14.05 -1.45
CA VAL A 345 -16.08 -14.19 -2.90
C VAL A 345 -16.84 -15.34 -3.55
N SER A 346 -17.18 -16.39 -2.78
CA SER A 346 -17.87 -17.58 -3.27
C SER A 346 -19.26 -17.27 -3.87
N SER A 347 -19.94 -16.24 -3.38
CA SER A 347 -21.26 -15.82 -3.86
C SER A 347 -21.27 -15.38 -5.34
N PHE A 348 -20.16 -14.83 -5.83
CA PHE A 348 -20.02 -14.35 -7.21
C PHE A 348 -19.58 -15.44 -8.19
N ARG A 349 -19.13 -16.60 -7.69
CA ARG A 349 -18.54 -17.66 -8.53
C ARG A 349 -19.50 -18.18 -9.59
N THR A 350 -20.73 -18.50 -9.19
CA THR A 350 -21.75 -19.05 -10.10
C THR A 350 -22.06 -18.07 -11.22
N LYS A 351 -22.38 -16.82 -10.87
CA LYS A 351 -22.67 -15.77 -11.84
C LYS A 351 -21.50 -15.49 -12.78
N LEU A 352 -20.27 -15.47 -12.27
CA LEU A 352 -19.07 -15.25 -13.09
C LEU A 352 -18.91 -16.37 -14.14
N ILE A 353 -19.02 -17.64 -13.73
CA ILE A 353 -18.86 -18.79 -14.62
C ILE A 353 -19.99 -18.84 -15.63
N GLU A 354 -21.24 -18.72 -15.18
CA GLU A 354 -22.41 -18.76 -16.07
C GLU A 354 -22.36 -17.62 -17.09
N GLY A 355 -22.00 -16.40 -16.67
CA GLY A 355 -21.82 -15.27 -17.55
C GLY A 355 -20.72 -15.50 -18.60
N MET A 356 -19.56 -16.05 -18.20
CA MET A 356 -18.46 -16.36 -19.12
C MET A 356 -18.76 -17.48 -20.11
N VAL A 357 -19.63 -18.42 -19.74
CA VAL A 357 -20.07 -19.53 -20.60
C VAL A 357 -21.18 -19.08 -21.56
N ALA A 358 -22.05 -18.17 -21.12
CA ALA A 358 -23.19 -17.68 -21.91
C ALA A 358 -22.78 -16.65 -22.98
N ASN A 359 -21.89 -15.72 -22.63
CA ASN A 359 -21.19 -14.89 -23.60
C ASN A 359 -20.16 -15.72 -24.34
#